data_AF-A0A353N2R9-F1
#
_entry.id   AF-A0A353N2R9-F1
#
_cell.length_a   1.000
_cell.length_b   1.000
_cell.length_c   1.000
_cell.angle_alpha   90.00
_cell.angle_beta   90.00
_cell.angle_gamma   90.00
#
_symmetry.space_group_name_H-M   'P 1'
#
loop_
_entity.id
_entity.type
_entity.pdbx_description
1 polymer ?
#
loop_
_entity_poly.entity_id
_entity_poly.type
_entity_poly.pdbx_seq_one_letter_code
_entity_poly.pdbx_strand_id
1 'polypeptide(L)'
;MISENNERVEFRGGLLGLTLPFTVLFIGIMWLALSGKALPMAFWVPTLFSILAALLLAKKPTECARAIISGMSSEMVAIMLMAWFLAGITAQLLKATGLIQGLIWLSLSVGLKGAYFPLVTFAIGCLLSTATGTAIGTV
;
A
#
# COMPACT_ATOMS: atom_id res chain seq x y z
N MET A 1 1.90 28.20 -12.24
CA MET A 1 2.79 27.78 -13.35
C MET A 1 3.51 26.52 -12.89
N ILE A 2 2.92 25.34 -13.14
CA ILE A 2 3.56 24.06 -12.88
C ILE A 2 4.11 23.62 -14.23
N SER A 3 5.42 23.72 -14.43
CA SER A 3 6.05 23.20 -15.64
C SER A 3 5.83 21.69 -15.69
N GLU A 4 4.96 21.24 -16.59
CA GLU A 4 4.98 19.88 -17.14
C GLU A 4 6.31 19.69 -17.89
N ASN A 5 7.39 19.38 -17.18
CA ASN A 5 8.56 18.82 -17.84
C ASN A 5 8.28 17.33 -18.04
N ASN A 6 7.66 17.03 -19.17
CA ASN A 6 7.47 15.69 -19.73
C ASN A 6 8.83 15.14 -20.18
N GLU A 7 9.75 14.91 -19.23
CA GLU A 7 10.96 14.13 -19.48
C GLU A 7 10.54 12.67 -19.62
N ARG A 8 10.17 12.32 -20.85
CA ARG A 8 9.83 10.95 -21.23
C ARG A 8 11.01 10.06 -20.88
N VAL A 9 10.79 9.16 -19.94
CA VAL A 9 11.75 8.13 -19.58
C VAL A 9 11.85 7.16 -20.77
N GLU A 10 12.91 7.30 -21.57
CA GLU A 10 13.19 6.40 -22.69
C GLU A 10 13.82 5.09 -22.18
N PHE A 11 13.08 3.99 -22.26
CA PHE A 11 13.59 2.65 -21.97
C PHE A 11 14.32 2.05 -23.19
N ARG A 12 15.37 1.24 -22.98
CA ARG A 12 15.98 0.42 -24.06
C ARG A 12 15.00 -0.71 -24.39
N GLY A 13 14.09 -0.44 -25.31
CA GLY A 13 13.04 -1.38 -25.74
C GLY A 13 11.70 -0.75 -26.08
N GLY A 14 11.55 0.58 -26.00
CA GLY A 14 10.27 1.23 -26.26
C GLY A 14 9.19 0.79 -25.26
N LEU A 15 7.95 0.64 -25.72
CA LEU A 15 6.77 0.27 -24.91
C LEU A 15 6.97 -1.02 -24.07
N LEU A 16 7.80 -1.96 -24.54
CA LEU A 16 8.13 -3.21 -23.85
C LEU A 16 8.97 -3.00 -22.58
N GLY A 17 9.76 -1.93 -22.51
CA GLY A 17 10.55 -1.61 -21.32
C GLY A 17 9.70 -1.11 -20.15
N LEU A 18 8.52 -0.56 -20.42
CA LEU A 18 7.56 -0.11 -19.40
C LEU A 18 6.75 -1.28 -18.82
N THR A 19 6.38 -2.24 -19.67
CA THR A 19 5.59 -3.41 -19.25
C THR A 19 6.43 -4.45 -18.49
N LEU A 20 7.74 -4.52 -18.75
CA LEU A 20 8.62 -5.51 -18.12
C LEU A 20 8.68 -5.40 -16.58
N PRO A 21 8.98 -4.26 -15.95
CA PRO A 21 9.04 -4.17 -14.49
C PRO A 21 7.69 -4.47 -13.84
N PHE A 22 6.58 -4.07 -14.48
CA PHE A 22 5.25 -4.44 -14.00
C PHE A 22 5.02 -5.95 -14.00
N THR A 23 5.42 -6.64 -15.06
CA THR A 23 5.32 -8.12 -15.13
C THR A 23 6.25 -8.81 -14.14
N VAL A 24 7.47 -8.30 -13.93
CA VAL A 24 8.42 -8.85 -12.94
C VAL A 24 7.87 -8.70 -11.52
N LEU A 25 7.31 -7.53 -11.19
CA LEU A 25 6.65 -7.31 -9.91
C LEU A 25 5.46 -8.27 -9.73
N PHE A 26 4.59 -8.38 -10.73
CA PHE A 26 3.40 -9.23 -10.67
C PHE A 26 3.76 -10.71 -10.48
N ILE A 27 4.74 -11.21 -11.24
CA ILE A 27 5.25 -12.58 -11.11
C ILE A 27 5.90 -12.78 -9.75
N GLY A 28 6.67 -11.79 -9.25
CA GLY A 28 7.28 -11.83 -7.92
C GLY A 28 6.25 -11.94 -6.80
N ILE A 29 5.17 -11.14 -6.87
CA ILE A 29 4.06 -11.21 -5.90
C ILE A 29 3.33 -12.55 -6.01
N MET A 30 3.05 -13.03 -7.23
CA MET A 30 2.41 -14.33 -7.47
C MET A 30 3.24 -15.47 -6.87
N TRP A 31 4.57 -15.42 -7.02
CA TRP A 31 5.49 -16.40 -6.45
C TRP A 31 5.50 -16.37 -4.91
N LEU A 32 5.49 -15.18 -4.31
CA LEU A 32 5.40 -15.03 -2.85
C LEU A 32 4.06 -15.52 -2.31
N ALA A 33 2.97 -15.28 -3.02
CA ALA A 33 1.64 -15.74 -2.67
C ALA A 33 1.56 -17.28 -2.67
N LEU A 34 2.11 -17.92 -3.71
CA LEU A 34 2.19 -19.38 -3.80
C LEU A 34 3.11 -20.00 -2.74
N SER A 35 4.15 -19.28 -2.32
CA SER A 35 5.09 -19.72 -1.27
C SER A 35 4.52 -19.60 0.15
N GLY A 36 3.27 -19.12 0.32
CA GLY A 36 2.61 -19.00 1.62
C GLY A 36 3.22 -17.97 2.58
N LYS A 37 4.23 -17.22 2.13
CA LYS A 37 4.91 -16.14 2.86
C LYS A 37 4.48 -14.77 2.34
N ALA A 38 3.18 -14.60 2.09
CA ALA A 38 2.58 -13.32 1.75
C ALA A 38 2.48 -12.40 2.99
N LEU A 39 3.59 -12.22 3.71
CA LEU A 39 3.68 -11.19 4.72
C LEU A 39 4.05 -9.87 4.02
N PRO A 40 3.53 -8.72 4.49
CA PRO A 40 3.95 -7.41 4.00
C PRO A 40 5.48 -7.22 4.04
N MET A 41 6.14 -7.84 5.02
CA MET A 41 7.61 -7.85 5.15
C MET A 41 8.35 -8.60 4.05
N ALA A 42 7.70 -9.47 3.28
CA ALA A 42 8.35 -10.21 2.19
C ALA A 42 8.23 -9.45 0.85
N PHE A 43 7.31 -8.49 0.73
CA PHE A 43 7.04 -7.76 -0.50
C PHE A 43 8.18 -6.83 -0.95
N TRP A 44 9.07 -6.43 -0.04
CA TRP A 44 10.21 -5.61 -0.38
C TRP A 44 11.18 -6.29 -1.37
N VAL A 45 11.36 -7.62 -1.30
CA VAL A 45 12.28 -8.37 -2.17
C VAL A 45 11.87 -8.31 -3.65
N PRO A 46 10.64 -8.72 -4.05
CA PRO A 46 10.21 -8.62 -5.44
C PRO A 46 10.10 -7.16 -5.91
N THR A 47 9.83 -6.21 -5.00
CA THR A 47 9.80 -4.78 -5.34
C THR A 47 11.20 -4.26 -5.68
N LEU A 48 12.21 -4.55 -4.86
CA LEU A 48 13.60 -4.21 -5.16
C LEU A 48 14.10 -4.89 -6.42
N PHE A 49 13.75 -6.17 -6.61
CA PHE A 49 14.12 -6.90 -7.81
C PHE A 49 13.48 -6.30 -9.07
N SER A 50 12.22 -5.89 -8.98
CA SER A 50 11.51 -5.17 -10.04
C SER A 50 12.15 -3.81 -10.34
N ILE A 51 12.53 -3.04 -9.32
CA ILE A 51 13.22 -1.75 -9.49
C ILE A 51 14.59 -1.96 -10.16
N LEU A 52 15.33 -2.98 -9.73
CA LEU A 52 16.63 -3.33 -10.32
C LEU A 52 16.48 -3.74 -11.78
N ALA A 53 15.48 -4.57 -12.10
CA ALA A 53 15.15 -4.94 -13.47
C ALA A 53 14.74 -3.73 -14.32
N ALA A 54 13.97 -2.80 -13.76
CA ALA A 54 13.61 -1.53 -14.41
C ALA A 54 14.85 -0.69 -14.72
N LEU A 55 15.79 -0.60 -13.77
CA LEU A 55 17.00 0.22 -13.89
C LEU A 55 18.02 -0.36 -14.90
N LEU A 56 18.18 -1.68 -14.91
CA LEU A 56 19.04 -2.39 -15.88
C LEU A 56 18.55 -2.23 -17.33
N LEU A 57 17.24 -2.14 -17.52
CA LEU A 57 16.61 -2.01 -18.83
C LEU A 57 16.43 -0.55 -19.28
N ALA A 58 16.62 0.41 -18.38
CA ALA A 58 16.57 1.82 -18.69
C ALA A 58 17.73 2.23 -19.62
N LYS A 59 17.45 3.07 -20.63
CA LYS A 59 18.50 3.62 -21.52
C LYS A 59 19.38 4.63 -20.80
N LYS A 60 18.80 5.32 -19.82
CA LYS A 60 19.45 6.25 -18.90
C LYS A 60 19.05 5.87 -17.47
N PRO A 61 19.86 5.07 -16.75
CA PRO A 61 19.51 4.61 -15.40
C PRO A 61 19.37 5.77 -14.41
N THR A 62 20.05 6.90 -14.65
CA THR A 62 19.96 8.12 -13.84
C THR A 62 18.59 8.78 -13.91
N GLU A 63 17.96 8.82 -15.09
CA GLU A 63 16.63 9.41 -15.29
C GLU A 63 15.52 8.52 -14.71
N CYS A 64 15.63 7.19 -14.86
CA CYS A 64 14.73 6.25 -14.19
C CYS A 64 14.82 6.37 -12.67
N ALA A 65 16.02 6.42 -12.10
CA ALA A 65 16.21 6.58 -10.66
C ALA A 65 15.60 7.91 -10.17
N ARG A 66 15.82 9.00 -10.90
CA ARG A 66 15.28 10.33 -10.57
C ARG A 66 13.75 10.35 -10.63
N ALA A 67 13.14 9.71 -11.63
CA ALA A 67 11.68 9.56 -11.71
C ALA A 67 11.12 8.75 -10.53
N ILE A 68 11.74 7.62 -10.18
CA ILE A 68 11.32 6.81 -9.02
C ILE A 68 11.41 7.62 -7.73
N ILE A 69 12.54 8.30 -7.50
CA ILE A 69 12.75 9.14 -6.32
C ILE A 69 11.71 10.27 -6.27
N SER A 70 11.44 10.95 -7.39
CA SER A 70 10.44 12.01 -7.45
C SER A 70 9.02 11.53 -7.14
N GLY A 71 8.67 10.30 -7.54
CA GLY A 71 7.38 9.70 -7.20
C GLY A 71 7.27 9.39 -5.71
N MET A 72 8.34 8.84 -5.12
CA MET A 72 8.42 8.55 -3.69
C MET A 72 8.42 9.81 -2.82
N SER A 73 9.03 10.90 -3.28
CA SER A 73 9.08 12.18 -2.58
C SER A 73 7.86 13.09 -2.86
N SER A 74 6.77 12.53 -3.40
CA SER A 74 5.56 13.31 -3.60
C SER A 74 4.91 13.69 -2.27
N GLU A 75 4.40 14.92 -2.20
CA GLU A 75 3.72 15.46 -1.02
C GLU A 75 2.55 14.56 -0.57
N MET A 76 1.88 13.92 -1.53
CA MET A 76 0.83 12.94 -1.28
C MET A 76 1.30 11.78 -0.40
N VAL A 77 2.49 11.23 -0.66
CA VAL A 77 3.07 10.13 0.13
C VAL A 77 3.37 10.61 1.55
N ALA A 78 3.91 11.81 1.70
CA ALA A 78 4.21 12.38 3.02
C ALA A 78 2.94 12.54 3.88
N ILE A 79 1.86 13.08 3.30
CA ILE A 79 0.55 13.22 3.98
C ILE A 79 0.01 11.83 4.36
N MET A 80 0.11 10.86 3.45
CA MET A 80 -0.36 9.49 3.68
C MET A 80 0.39 8.82 4.83
N LEU A 81 1.71 8.96 4.89
CA LEU A 81 2.55 8.44 5.98
C LEU A 81 2.23 9.09 7.32
N MET A 82 1.99 10.41 7.34
CA MET A 82 1.57 11.13 8.55
C MET A 82 0.23 10.63 9.08
N ALA A 83 -0.76 10.47 8.21
CA ALA A 83 -2.06 9.93 8.59
C ALA A 83 -1.94 8.51 9.16
N TRP A 84 -1.12 7.67 8.52
CA TRP A 84 -0.92 6.29 8.95
C TRP A 84 -0.19 6.19 10.30
N PHE A 85 0.78 7.07 10.54
CA PHE A 85 1.48 7.16 11.81
C PHE A 85 0.54 7.57 12.95
N LEU A 86 -0.30 8.59 12.72
CA LEU A 86 -1.27 9.03 13.71
C LEU A 86 -2.31 7.94 13.99
N ALA A 87 -2.86 7.29 12.96
CA ALA A 87 -3.77 6.17 13.10
C ALA A 87 -3.13 5.02 13.89
N GLY A 88 -1.86 4.70 13.61
CA GLY A 88 -1.10 3.69 14.34
C GLY A 88 -0.93 4.01 15.83
N ILE A 89 -0.56 5.24 16.17
CA ILE A 89 -0.44 5.67 17.58
C ILE A 89 -1.79 5.59 18.28
N THR A 90 -2.84 6.12 17.67
CA THR A 90 -4.20 6.07 18.24
C THR A 90 -4.65 4.62 18.45
N ALA A 91 -4.43 3.73 17.48
CA ALA A 91 -4.76 2.32 17.62
C ALA A 91 -4.02 1.65 18.79
N GLN A 92 -2.73 1.95 18.98
CA GLN A 92 -1.96 1.42 20.11
C GLN A 92 -2.43 2.00 21.45
N LEU A 93 -2.80 3.28 21.50
CA LEU A 93 -3.33 3.90 22.71
C LEU A 93 -4.68 3.28 23.12
N LEU A 94 -5.54 3.00 22.16
CA LEU A 94 -6.81 2.28 22.38
C LEU A 94 -6.58 0.85 22.88
N LYS A 95 -5.49 0.18 22.46
CA LYS A 95 -5.10 -1.13 22.98
C LYS A 95 -4.62 -1.02 24.42
N ALA A 96 -3.74 -0.06 24.70
CA ALA A 96 -3.13 0.12 26.02
C ALA A 96 -4.15 0.52 27.10
N THR A 97 -5.16 1.32 26.75
CA THR A 97 -6.23 1.73 27.66
C THR A 97 -7.28 0.64 27.94
N GLY A 98 -7.18 -0.53 27.28
CA GLY A 98 -8.14 -1.62 27.42
C GLY A 98 -9.49 -1.37 26.75
N LEU A 99 -9.66 -0.25 26.05
CA LEU A 99 -10.91 0.11 25.38
C LEU A 99 -11.31 -0.95 24.33
N ILE A 100 -10.34 -1.45 23.57
CA ILE A 100 -10.58 -2.49 22.56
C ILE A 100 -11.13 -3.77 23.21
N GLN A 101 -10.57 -4.17 24.35
CA GLN A 101 -11.04 -5.35 25.09
C GLN A 101 -12.48 -5.15 25.58
N GLY A 102 -12.81 -3.95 26.08
CA GLY A 102 -14.17 -3.58 26.48
C GLY A 102 -15.17 -3.61 25.33
N LEU A 103 -14.77 -3.12 24.16
CA LEU A 103 -15.62 -3.13 22.96
C LEU A 103 -15.87 -4.55 22.44
N ILE A 104 -14.85 -5.41 22.50
CA ILE A 104 -14.99 -6.84 22.16
C ILE A 104 -15.97 -7.51 23.14
N TRP A 105 -15.82 -7.28 24.43
CA TRP A 105 -16.72 -7.85 25.44
C TRP A 105 -18.16 -7.38 25.24
N LEU A 106 -18.38 -6.09 24.99
CA LEU A 106 -19.70 -5.53 24.70
C LEU A 106 -20.31 -6.18 23.44
N SER A 107 -19.51 -6.34 22.38
CA SER A 107 -19.95 -6.97 21.13
C SER A 107 -20.39 -8.42 21.35
N LEU A 108 -19.64 -9.18 22.16
CA LEU A 108 -19.99 -10.56 22.52
C LEU A 108 -21.24 -10.63 23.40
N SER A 109 -21.41 -9.70 24.34
CA SER A 109 -22.58 -9.59 25.23
C SER A 109 -23.87 -9.24 24.48
N VAL A 110 -23.79 -8.43 23.40
CA VAL A 110 -24.92 -8.11 22.50
C VAL A 110 -25.27 -9.31 21.59
N GLY A 111 -24.46 -10.37 21.60
CA GLY A 111 -24.75 -11.59 20.85
C GLY A 111 -24.21 -11.59 19.42
N LEU A 112 -23.27 -10.69 19.07
CA LEU A 112 -22.54 -10.78 17.80
C LEU A 112 -21.60 -11.99 17.84
N LYS A 113 -22.15 -13.17 17.54
CA LYS A 113 -21.41 -14.44 17.43
C LYS A 113 -21.34 -14.88 15.97
N GLY A 114 -20.20 -15.48 15.60
CA GLY A 114 -20.02 -16.08 14.28
C GLY A 114 -20.05 -15.06 13.13
N ALA A 115 -20.86 -15.35 12.10
CA ALA A 115 -20.88 -14.61 10.84
C ALA A 115 -21.39 -13.16 10.93
N TYR A 116 -22.06 -12.77 12.02
CA TYR A 116 -22.56 -11.40 12.19
C TYR A 116 -21.46 -10.38 12.48
N PHE A 117 -20.36 -10.80 13.11
CA PHE A 117 -19.24 -9.91 13.40
C PHE A 117 -18.61 -9.32 12.12
N PRO A 118 -18.14 -10.13 11.14
CA PRO A 118 -17.56 -9.59 9.91
C PRO A 118 -18.56 -8.76 9.09
N LEU A 119 -19.85 -9.08 9.11
CA LEU A 119 -20.90 -8.33 8.41
C LEU A 119 -21.03 -6.90 8.97
N VAL A 120 -21.08 -6.77 10.29
CA VAL A 120 -21.19 -5.46 10.95
C VAL A 120 -19.93 -4.63 10.73
N THR A 121 -18.74 -5.23 10.86
CA THR A 121 -17.48 -4.52 10.57
C THR A 121 -17.38 -4.09 9.12
N PHE A 122 -17.90 -4.89 8.18
CA PHE A 122 -17.94 -4.52 6.77
C PHE A 122 -18.86 -3.32 6.53
N ALA A 123 -20.07 -3.31 7.12
CA ALA A 123 -20.99 -2.18 7.00
C ALA A 123 -20.40 -0.88 7.58
N ILE A 124 -19.74 -0.95 8.74
CA ILE A 124 -19.03 0.19 9.33
C ILE A 124 -17.89 0.65 8.39
N GLY A 125 -17.14 -0.29 7.81
CA GLY A 125 -16.10 0.00 6.82
C GLY A 125 -16.64 0.72 5.58
N CYS A 126 -17.77 0.29 5.02
CA CYS A 126 -18.43 0.98 3.91
C CYS A 126 -18.84 2.41 4.25
N LEU A 127 -19.40 2.62 5.45
CA LEU A 127 -19.79 3.96 5.93
C LEU A 127 -18.58 4.87 6.10
N LEU A 128 -17.52 4.38 6.73
CA LEU A 128 -16.26 5.13 6.89
C LEU A 128 -15.58 5.42 5.56
N SER A 129 -15.61 4.47 4.62
CA SER A 129 -15.08 4.67 3.26
C SER A 129 -15.83 5.76 2.52
N THR A 130 -17.17 5.78 2.66
CA THR A 130 -18.02 6.81 2.06
C THR A 130 -17.76 8.19 2.69
N ALA A 131 -17.55 8.25 4.00
CA ALA A 131 -17.30 9.50 4.72
C ALA A 131 -15.90 10.08 4.46
N THR A 132 -14.87 9.23 4.36
CA THR A 132 -13.47 9.66 4.19
C THR A 132 -13.05 9.72 2.72
N GLY A 133 -13.75 9.06 1.81
CA GLY A 133 -13.44 9.02 0.38
C GLY A 133 -12.11 8.34 0.04
N THR A 134 -11.47 7.64 0.98
CA THR A 134 -10.16 6.99 0.77
C THR A 134 -10.19 5.51 1.16
N ALA A 135 -9.60 4.68 0.32
CA ALA A 135 -9.48 3.23 0.57
C ALA A 135 -8.40 2.90 1.60
N ILE A 136 -7.39 3.75 1.78
CA ILE A 136 -6.26 3.51 2.70
C ILE A 136 -6.58 3.99 4.13
N GLY A 137 -7.50 4.95 4.30
CA GLY A 137 -7.94 5.38 5.64
C GLY A 137 -8.92 4.41 6.30
N THR A 138 -9.44 3.43 5.55
CA THR A 138 -10.43 2.45 6.04
C THR A 138 -9.84 1.11 6.47
N VAL A 139 -8.58 0.84 6.15
CA VAL A 139 -7.87 -0.41 6.48
C VAL A 139 -7.21 -0.38 7.86
#